data_AF-A0A8S3U470-F1
#
_entry.id   AF-A0A8S3U470-F1
#
_cell.length_a   1.000
_cell.length_b   1.000
_cell.length_c   1.000
_cell.angle_alpha   90.00
_cell.angle_beta   90.00
_cell.angle_gamma   90.00
#
_symmetry.space_group_name_H-M   'P 1'
#
loop_
_entity.id
_entity.type
_entity.pdbx_description
1 polymer ?
#
loop_
_entity_poly.entity_id
_entity_poly.type
_entity_poly.pdbx_seq_one_letter_code
_entity_poly.pdbx_strand_id
1 'polypeptide(L)'
;MQLPCGHCVCDGCITTLFDSDGYGHCPMIQDSCIETFDESESHLSSDCEWRLVNCTFKDKGCDENIRYKDLQDHISTLCLQAPVVCAFCQLPVLRGKMRAHQEDICKEIPLSCPYGCGIQSLKKETEYQTFGCTFKGKIHEHINHEEIFPHKHLEMSVMVVKDLLQGKEKTRIEMKGIAKENQCLRNTVNMLTEEIKQVKTFLGIPKNFADIALRQSRSLPTALSTLVEKQQTPIPSCMFVPRTKPQNQRSRHNSSSS
;
A
#
# COMPACT_ATOMS: atom_id res chain seq x y z
N MET A 1 64.07 13.28 15.49
CA MET A 1 63.83 11.87 15.16
C MET A 1 64.91 11.01 15.83
N GLN A 2 64.54 9.88 16.44
CA GLN A 2 65.50 8.96 17.06
C GLN A 2 65.78 7.79 16.11
N LEU A 3 67.06 7.55 15.79
CA LEU A 3 67.49 6.45 14.95
C LEU A 3 67.39 5.10 15.70
N PRO A 4 67.34 3.96 15.00
CA PRO A 4 67.31 2.63 15.62
C PRO A 4 68.48 2.34 16.57
N CYS A 5 69.64 2.97 16.34
CA CYS A 5 70.81 2.91 17.23
C CYS A 5 70.68 3.80 18.49
N GLY A 6 69.55 4.47 18.69
CA GLY A 6 69.26 5.32 19.85
C GLY A 6 69.70 6.79 19.71
N HIS A 7 70.43 7.16 18.66
CA HIS A 7 70.92 8.52 18.42
C HIS A 7 69.86 9.45 17.82
N CYS A 8 69.83 10.71 18.24
CA CYS A 8 68.85 11.70 17.77
C CYS A 8 69.39 12.55 16.63
N VAL A 9 68.56 12.72 15.59
CA VAL A 9 68.82 13.58 14.44
C VAL A 9 67.67 14.56 14.22
N CYS A 10 67.99 15.70 13.61
CA CYS A 10 66.99 16.72 13.29
C CYS A 10 66.14 16.31 12.08
N ASP A 11 64.91 16.81 11.99
CA ASP A 11 63.95 16.47 10.91
C ASP A 11 64.44 16.90 9.52
N GLY A 12 65.19 18.00 9.43
CA GLY A 12 65.85 18.41 8.18
C GLY A 12 67.14 17.64 7.87
N CYS A 13 67.71 16.95 8.86
CA CYS A 13 68.98 16.24 8.73
C CYS A 13 68.76 14.80 8.27
N ILE A 14 67.64 14.17 8.67
CA ILE A 14 67.38 12.75 8.41
C ILE A 14 67.33 12.42 6.91
N THR A 15 66.80 13.31 6.09
CA THR A 15 66.70 13.15 4.63
C THR A 15 68.05 13.21 3.91
N THR A 16 69.09 13.71 4.60
CA THR A 16 70.46 13.79 4.08
C THR A 16 71.35 12.63 4.53
N LEU A 17 70.82 11.72 5.36
CA LEU A 17 71.56 10.57 5.90
C LEU A 17 71.47 9.30 5.05
N PHE A 18 70.65 9.31 4.00
CA PHE A 18 70.44 8.19 3.10
C PHE A 18 71.28 8.34 1.84
N ASP A 19 71.98 7.27 1.45
CA ASP A 19 72.75 7.23 0.21
C ASP A 19 71.86 6.96 -1.01
N SER A 20 72.44 7.01 -2.22
CA SER A 20 71.74 6.74 -3.49
C SER A 20 71.06 5.38 -3.56
N ASP A 21 71.51 4.44 -2.74
CA ASP A 21 70.99 3.07 -2.66
C ASP A 21 69.91 2.90 -1.56
N GLY A 22 69.49 3.97 -0.88
CA GLY A 22 68.40 3.97 0.12
C GLY A 22 68.80 3.51 1.53
N TYR A 23 70.10 3.29 1.78
CA TYR A 23 70.60 2.89 3.09
C TYR A 23 71.02 4.12 3.91
N GLY A 24 70.44 4.24 5.10
CA GLY A 24 70.73 5.30 6.06
C GLY A 24 71.91 4.94 6.96
N HIS A 25 72.90 5.83 7.07
CA HIS A 25 74.05 5.65 7.94
C HIS A 25 74.02 6.61 9.12
N CYS A 26 74.35 6.11 10.31
CA CYS A 26 74.45 6.96 11.50
C CYS A 26 75.75 7.80 11.43
N PRO A 27 75.68 9.15 11.40
CA PRO A 27 76.85 10.00 11.25
C PRO A 27 77.75 10.05 12.49
N MET A 28 77.32 9.46 13.61
CA MET A 28 78.09 9.43 14.86
C MET A 28 79.11 8.29 14.94
N ILE A 29 79.15 7.36 13.96
CA ILE A 29 80.12 6.27 13.75
C ILE A 29 80.92 5.90 15.02
N GLN A 30 80.32 5.10 15.91
CA GLN A 30 81.00 4.43 17.02
C GLN A 30 80.84 2.92 16.89
N ASP A 31 81.77 2.15 17.48
CA ASP A 31 81.95 0.69 17.38
C ASP A 31 80.73 -0.19 17.77
N SER A 32 79.58 0.42 18.06
CA SER A 32 78.32 -0.26 18.38
C SER A 32 77.09 0.30 17.65
N CYS A 33 77.27 1.12 16.61
CA CYS A 33 76.15 1.64 15.82
C CYS A 33 75.70 0.60 14.77
N ILE A 34 74.38 0.44 14.60
CA ILE A 34 73.80 -0.36 13.52
C ILE A 34 74.24 0.26 12.18
N GLU A 35 74.95 -0.53 11.37
CA GLU A 35 75.70 -0.03 10.21
C GLU A 35 74.80 0.46 9.07
N THR A 36 73.54 -0.02 8.99
CA THR A 36 72.55 0.45 8.01
C THR A 36 71.13 0.33 8.60
N PHE A 37 70.29 1.33 8.37
CA PHE A 37 68.85 1.21 8.55
C PHE A 37 68.13 1.49 7.23
N ASP A 38 67.12 0.69 6.94
CA ASP A 38 66.36 0.75 5.69
C ASP A 38 65.22 1.76 5.82
N GLU A 39 65.22 2.78 4.96
CA GLU A 39 64.13 3.76 4.84
C GLU A 39 62.77 3.07 4.62
N SER A 40 62.79 1.86 4.06
CA SER A 40 61.61 1.05 3.76
C SER A 40 60.76 0.75 5.00
N GLU A 41 61.34 0.48 6.17
CA GLU A 41 60.54 0.13 7.36
C GLU A 41 59.77 1.35 7.90
N SER A 42 60.41 2.52 7.94
CA SER A 42 59.72 3.78 8.33
C SER A 42 58.68 4.19 7.31
N HIS A 43 59.02 4.18 6.02
CA HIS A 43 58.10 4.53 4.93
C HIS A 43 56.87 3.62 4.89
N LEU A 44 57.06 2.31 5.00
CA LEU A 44 55.96 1.33 5.01
C LEU A 44 55.06 1.48 6.25
N SER A 45 55.59 1.98 7.37
CA SER A 45 54.84 2.13 8.62
C SER A 45 53.91 3.34 8.65
N SER A 46 54.34 4.52 8.16
CA SER A 46 53.59 5.78 8.29
C SER A 46 53.28 6.47 6.96
N ASP A 47 54.21 6.43 5.99
CA ASP A 47 54.20 7.36 4.85
C ASP A 47 53.74 6.70 3.53
N CYS A 48 53.66 5.37 3.49
CA CYS A 48 53.23 4.63 2.32
C CYS A 48 51.71 4.68 2.14
N GLU A 49 51.25 5.43 1.14
CA GLU A 49 49.84 5.54 0.75
C GLU A 49 49.20 4.19 0.34
N TRP A 50 50.02 3.22 -0.05
CA TRP A 50 49.60 1.89 -0.49
C TRP A 50 49.56 0.86 0.65
N ARG A 51 49.98 1.23 1.85
CA ARG A 51 49.92 0.36 3.03
C ARG A 51 48.47 0.01 3.34
N LEU A 52 48.25 -1.23 3.75
CA LEU A 52 46.94 -1.69 4.20
C LEU A 52 46.69 -1.24 5.63
N VAL A 53 45.57 -0.58 5.84
CA VAL A 53 45.08 -0.13 7.14
C VAL A 53 43.69 -0.70 7.38
N ASN A 54 43.36 -0.95 8.64
CA ASN A 54 42.00 -1.34 9.01
C ASN A 54 41.06 -0.14 8.87
N CYS A 55 39.80 -0.41 8.49
CA CYS A 55 38.75 0.60 8.52
C CYS A 55 38.61 1.21 9.93
N THR A 56 38.35 2.52 10.01
CA THR A 56 38.08 3.23 11.28
C THR A 56 36.84 2.71 12.01
N PHE A 57 35.94 2.03 11.31
CA PHE A 57 34.75 1.41 11.87
C PHE A 57 34.91 -0.09 12.16
N LYS A 58 36.15 -0.60 12.27
CA LYS A 58 36.41 -1.99 12.65
C LYS A 58 35.75 -2.40 13.95
N ASP A 59 35.80 -1.54 14.97
CA ASP A 59 35.13 -1.78 16.26
C ASP A 59 33.59 -1.81 16.16
N LYS A 60 33.04 -1.33 15.05
CA LYS A 60 31.59 -1.38 14.74
C LYS A 60 31.24 -2.51 13.76
N GLY A 61 32.19 -3.39 13.44
CA GLY A 61 31.98 -4.56 12.58
C GLY A 61 32.33 -4.35 11.11
N CYS A 62 33.30 -3.48 10.79
CA CYS A 62 33.89 -3.39 9.45
C CYS A 62 35.27 -4.08 9.41
N ASP A 63 35.34 -5.29 8.87
CA ASP A 63 36.59 -6.09 8.85
C ASP A 63 37.46 -5.87 7.58
N GLU A 64 37.23 -4.79 6.83
CA GLU A 64 37.98 -4.50 5.62
C GLU A 64 39.37 -3.90 5.90
N ASN A 65 40.38 -4.44 5.20
CA ASN A 65 41.72 -3.87 5.09
C ASN A 65 41.84 -3.11 3.77
N ILE A 66 42.06 -1.81 3.86
CA ILE A 66 41.97 -0.87 2.73
C ILE A 66 43.32 -0.17 2.60
N ARG A 67 43.71 0.20 1.38
CA ARG A 67 44.90 1.05 1.20
C ARG A 67 44.65 2.41 1.84
N TYR A 68 45.65 2.97 2.50
CA TYR A 68 45.50 4.24 3.19
C TYR A 68 44.92 5.35 2.30
N LYS A 69 45.39 5.46 1.05
CA LYS A 69 44.85 6.41 0.05
C LYS A 69 43.37 6.22 -0.28
N ASP A 70 42.86 5.00 -0.21
CA ASP A 70 41.49 4.62 -0.58
C ASP A 70 40.55 4.61 0.65
N LEU A 71 41.09 4.80 1.86
CA LEU A 71 40.34 4.72 3.12
C LEU A 71 39.20 5.75 3.18
N GLN A 72 39.45 6.99 2.75
CA GLN A 72 38.43 8.04 2.76
C GLN A 72 37.30 7.74 1.78
N ASP A 73 37.63 7.24 0.59
CA ASP A 73 36.63 6.85 -0.39
C ASP A 73 35.77 5.71 0.16
N HIS A 74 36.40 4.65 0.68
CA HIS A 74 35.68 3.55 1.35
C HIS A 74 34.69 4.06 2.41
N ILE A 75 35.11 4.95 3.32
CA ILE A 75 34.22 5.49 4.37
C ILE A 75 33.03 6.25 3.76
N SER A 76 33.29 7.04 2.72
CA SER A 76 32.31 7.92 2.11
C SER A 76 31.31 7.23 1.18
N THR A 77 31.70 6.12 0.53
CA THR A 77 30.88 5.47 -0.50
C THR A 77 30.51 4.02 -0.18
N LEU A 78 31.41 3.24 0.40
CA LEU A 78 31.28 1.77 0.49
C LEU A 78 30.94 1.26 1.90
N CYS A 79 31.51 1.86 2.94
CA CYS A 79 31.45 1.36 4.30
C CYS A 79 30.01 1.27 4.80
N LEU A 80 29.54 0.04 5.05
CA LEU A 80 28.19 -0.23 5.56
C LEU A 80 28.01 0.24 7.01
N GLN A 81 29.10 0.31 7.77
CA GLN A 81 29.13 0.76 9.17
C GLN A 81 29.36 2.28 9.30
N ALA A 82 29.60 2.99 8.20
CA ALA A 82 29.67 4.44 8.23
C ALA A 82 28.26 5.03 8.48
N PRO A 83 28.13 5.97 9.42
CA PRO A 83 26.88 6.70 9.62
C PRO A 83 26.66 7.67 8.46
N VAL A 84 25.47 7.60 7.87
CA VAL A 84 24.98 8.50 6.82
C VAL A 84 23.68 9.16 7.29
N VAL A 85 23.45 10.40 6.88
CA VAL A 85 22.25 11.14 7.29
C VAL A 85 21.08 10.72 6.41
N CYS A 86 19.95 10.38 7.03
CA CYS A 86 18.72 10.10 6.30
C CYS A 86 18.18 11.39 5.67
N ALA A 87 17.93 11.38 4.36
CA ALA A 87 17.42 12.55 3.63
C ALA A 87 16.04 13.04 4.10
N PHE A 88 15.25 12.17 4.75
CA PHE A 88 13.89 12.47 5.17
C PHE A 88 13.80 12.96 6.62
N CYS A 89 14.37 12.21 7.57
CA CYS A 89 14.29 12.56 9.00
C CYS A 89 15.55 13.25 9.55
N GLN A 90 16.60 13.40 8.74
CA GLN A 90 17.88 14.02 9.12
C GLN A 90 18.62 13.34 10.28
N LEU A 91 18.25 12.10 10.63
CA LEU A 91 18.93 11.32 11.66
C LEU A 91 20.12 10.53 11.08
N PRO A 92 21.23 10.37 11.83
CA PRO A 92 22.34 9.52 11.43
C PRO A 92 21.96 8.04 11.53
N VAL A 93 22.10 7.31 10.43
CA VAL A 93 21.79 5.88 10.31
C VAL A 93 22.96 5.18 9.62
N LEU A 94 23.28 3.95 10.02
CA LEU A 94 24.31 3.16 9.33
C LEU A 94 23.92 2.92 7.86
N ARG A 95 24.85 3.09 6.93
CA ARG A 95 24.60 2.91 5.49
C ARG A 95 23.92 1.57 5.18
N GLY A 96 24.41 0.47 5.77
CA GLY A 96 23.83 -0.86 5.59
C GLY A 96 22.40 -1.01 6.15
N LYS A 97 22.00 -0.15 7.09
CA LYS A 97 20.65 -0.13 7.68
C LYS A 97 19.74 0.95 7.12
N MET A 98 20.21 1.77 6.18
CA MET A 98 19.43 2.89 5.63
C MET A 98 18.12 2.39 4.99
N ARG A 99 18.17 1.28 4.23
CA ARG A 99 16.98 0.72 3.60
C ARG A 99 15.93 0.27 4.63
N ALA A 100 16.32 -0.53 5.61
CA ALA A 100 15.42 -0.97 6.67
C ALA A 100 14.90 0.20 7.50
N HIS A 101 15.73 1.21 7.76
CA HIS A 101 15.28 2.45 8.38
C HIS A 101 14.20 3.12 7.55
N GLN A 102 14.39 3.22 6.23
CA GLN A 102 13.40 3.83 5.34
C GLN A 102 12.09 3.02 5.24
N GLU A 103 12.16 1.69 5.30
CA GLU A 103 10.96 0.85 5.20
C GLU A 103 10.16 0.82 6.52
N ASP A 104 10.83 0.66 7.66
CA ASP A 104 10.15 0.31 8.92
C ASP A 104 10.23 1.38 10.03
N ILE A 105 11.17 2.32 9.96
CA ILE A 105 11.52 3.19 11.11
C ILE A 105 11.32 4.68 10.80
N CYS A 106 11.56 5.11 9.56
CA CYS A 106 11.62 6.51 9.19
C CYS A 106 10.22 7.09 9.04
N LYS A 107 9.79 7.86 10.06
CA LYS A 107 8.45 8.45 10.15
C LYS A 107 8.18 9.58 9.14
N GLU A 108 9.22 10.07 8.46
CA GLU A 108 9.16 11.24 7.56
C GLU A 108 9.17 10.87 6.07
N ILE A 109 9.14 9.58 5.71
CA ILE A 109 9.13 9.17 4.30
C ILE A 109 7.78 9.41 3.66
N PRO A 110 7.71 10.03 2.48
CA PRO A 110 6.46 10.14 1.74
C PRO A 110 6.05 8.77 1.19
N LEU A 111 4.79 8.36 1.39
CA LEU A 111 4.25 7.16 0.76
C LEU A 111 4.27 7.31 -0.76
N SER A 112 4.94 6.37 -1.42
CA SER A 112 4.91 6.19 -2.87
C SER A 112 3.76 5.28 -3.28
N CYS A 113 3.19 5.53 -4.46
CA CYS A 113 2.05 4.75 -4.94
C CYS A 113 2.44 3.30 -5.22
N PRO A 114 1.70 2.32 -4.66
CA PRO A 114 1.94 0.90 -4.96
C PRO A 114 1.75 0.56 -6.45
N TYR A 115 1.07 1.43 -7.21
CA TYR A 115 0.90 1.34 -8.65
C TYR A 115 1.84 2.26 -9.45
N GLY A 116 2.85 2.84 -8.81
CA GLY A 116 3.93 3.56 -9.50
C GLY A 116 3.53 4.86 -10.20
N CYS A 117 2.42 5.51 -9.81
CA CYS A 117 1.90 6.70 -10.52
C CYS A 117 2.73 7.99 -10.37
N GLY A 118 3.90 7.95 -9.72
CA GLY A 118 4.82 9.09 -9.59
C GLY A 118 4.45 10.15 -8.55
N ILE A 119 3.33 9.99 -7.84
CA ILE A 119 2.90 10.92 -6.79
C ILE A 119 3.65 10.62 -5.49
N GLN A 120 4.60 11.47 -5.11
CA GLN A 120 5.31 11.42 -3.82
C GLN A 120 4.54 12.20 -2.74
N SER A 121 3.33 11.76 -2.38
CA SER A 121 2.50 12.34 -1.30
C SER A 121 1.19 11.56 -1.15
N LEU A 122 1.25 10.23 -1.07
CA LEU A 122 0.04 9.52 -0.68
C LEU A 122 -0.23 9.78 0.80
N LYS A 123 -1.37 10.43 1.05
CA LYS A 123 -1.92 10.55 2.39
C LYS A 123 -2.23 9.12 2.86
N LYS A 124 -1.66 8.72 4.00
CA LYS A 124 -2.04 7.43 4.60
C LYS A 124 -3.49 7.57 5.04
N GLU A 125 -4.40 6.89 4.37
CA GLU A 125 -5.77 6.77 4.89
C GLU A 125 -5.68 6.02 6.22
N THR A 126 -6.31 6.55 7.27
CA THR A 126 -6.36 5.82 8.54
C THR A 126 -7.16 4.54 8.31
N GLU A 127 -6.78 3.47 9.00
CA GLU A 127 -7.58 2.23 8.99
C GLU A 127 -9.03 2.51 9.45
N TYR A 128 -9.21 3.60 10.21
CA TYR A 128 -10.48 4.08 10.74
C TYR A 128 -11.29 4.98 9.80
N GLN A 129 -10.83 5.24 8.58
CA GLN A 129 -11.61 5.98 7.58
C GLN A 129 -12.90 5.22 7.20
N THR A 130 -12.83 3.88 7.17
CA THR A 130 -14.00 3.01 6.99
C THR A 130 -15.05 3.16 8.09
N PHE A 131 -14.61 3.55 9.30
CA PHE A 131 -15.47 3.82 10.45
C PHE A 131 -15.85 5.31 10.58
N GLY A 132 -15.46 6.16 9.60
CA GLY A 132 -15.84 7.57 9.54
C GLY A 132 -14.78 8.57 9.99
N CYS A 133 -13.52 8.15 10.18
CA CYS A 133 -12.43 9.07 10.48
C CYS A 133 -12.17 9.99 9.28
N THR A 134 -12.18 11.31 9.49
CA THR A 134 -11.97 12.33 8.45
C THR A 134 -10.61 13.01 8.55
N PHE A 135 -9.74 12.53 9.44
CA PHE A 135 -8.42 13.09 9.67
C PHE A 135 -7.54 12.99 8.41
N LYS A 136 -6.90 14.11 8.05
CA LYS A 136 -5.98 14.21 6.91
C LYS A 136 -4.68 14.82 7.40
N GLY A 137 -3.57 14.08 7.29
CA GLY A 137 -2.26 14.57 7.72
C GLY A 137 -1.10 13.84 7.03
N LYS A 138 0.11 14.15 7.48
CA LYS A 138 1.35 13.41 7.14
C LYS A 138 1.47 12.14 7.99
N ILE A 139 2.34 11.19 7.60
CA ILE A 139 2.48 9.90 8.30
C ILE A 139 2.74 10.07 9.80
N HIS A 140 3.69 10.91 10.20
CA HIS A 140 3.96 11.18 11.62
C HIS A 140 2.72 11.73 12.35
N GLU A 141 1.94 12.60 11.71
CA GLU A 141 0.71 13.15 12.27
C GLU A 141 -0.38 12.07 12.40
N HIS A 142 -0.45 11.11 11.46
CA HIS A 142 -1.33 9.95 11.56
C HIS A 142 -0.95 9.02 12.71
N ILE A 143 0.34 8.71 12.89
CA ILE A 143 0.83 7.89 14.02
C ILE A 143 0.48 8.58 15.34
N ASN A 144 0.79 9.87 15.45
CA ASN A 144 0.48 10.66 16.64
C ASN A 144 -1.04 10.77 16.89
N HIS A 145 -1.84 10.92 15.85
CA HIS A 145 -3.30 10.93 15.96
C HIS A 145 -3.87 9.58 16.45
N GLU A 146 -3.33 8.46 15.97
CA GLU A 146 -3.73 7.12 16.43
C GLU A 146 -3.31 6.85 17.89
N GLU A 147 -2.16 7.37 18.33
CA GLU A 147 -1.71 7.28 19.72
C GLU A 147 -2.53 8.18 20.67
N ILE A 148 -2.91 9.38 20.23
CA ILE A 148 -3.65 10.35 21.07
C ILE A 148 -5.14 10.03 21.13
N PHE A 149 -5.74 9.55 20.04
CA PHE A 149 -7.20 9.38 19.94
C PHE A 149 -7.70 7.93 19.74
N PRO A 150 -7.10 6.90 20.38
CA PRO A 150 -7.54 5.51 20.18
C PRO A 150 -8.96 5.28 20.72
N HIS A 151 -9.33 5.96 21.82
CA HIS A 151 -10.70 5.88 22.37
C HIS A 151 -11.74 6.38 21.37
N LYS A 152 -11.43 7.45 20.61
CA LYS A 152 -12.38 8.00 19.64
C LYS A 152 -12.61 7.04 18.47
N HIS A 153 -11.55 6.41 17.99
CA HIS A 153 -11.64 5.36 16.99
C HIS A 153 -12.40 4.14 17.47
N LEU A 154 -12.20 3.72 18.72
CA LEU A 154 -12.95 2.63 19.32
C LEU A 154 -14.44 2.98 19.45
N GLU A 155 -14.76 4.17 19.95
CA GLU A 155 -16.14 4.66 20.07
C GLU A 155 -16.84 4.67 18.71
N MET A 156 -16.19 5.20 17.67
CA MET A 156 -16.71 5.18 16.29
C MET A 156 -16.95 3.75 15.80
N SER A 157 -16.00 2.85 16.01
CA SER A 157 -16.12 1.45 15.61
C SER A 157 -17.30 0.76 16.31
N VAL A 158 -17.48 1.03 17.61
CA VAL A 158 -18.60 0.51 18.41
C VAL A 158 -19.94 1.06 17.92
N MET A 159 -20.01 2.34 17.55
CA MET A 159 -21.23 2.93 16.97
C MET A 159 -21.62 2.25 15.65
N VAL A 160 -20.67 2.06 14.73
CA VAL A 160 -20.92 1.35 13.46
C VAL A 160 -21.42 -0.07 13.70
N VAL A 161 -20.80 -0.81 14.64
CA VAL A 161 -21.26 -2.16 14.99
C VAL A 161 -22.68 -2.14 15.56
N LYS A 162 -23.00 -1.20 16.44
CA LYS A 162 -24.34 -1.04 17.00
C LYS A 162 -25.38 -0.81 15.90
N ASP A 163 -25.11 0.08 14.95
CA ASP A 163 -26.01 0.38 13.85
C ASP A 163 -26.22 -0.83 12.94
N LEU A 164 -25.15 -1.59 12.66
CA LEU A 164 -25.24 -2.84 11.90
C LEU A 164 -26.08 -3.89 12.61
N LEU A 165 -25.93 -4.06 13.92
CA LEU A 165 -26.74 -5.01 14.71
C LEU A 165 -28.21 -4.61 14.73
N GLN A 166 -28.50 -3.31 14.86
CA GLN A 166 -29.87 -2.79 14.78
C GLN A 166 -30.47 -3.01 13.38
N GLY A 167 -29.71 -2.72 12.32
CA GLY A 167 -30.12 -2.97 10.94
C GLY A 167 -30.39 -4.45 10.65
N LYS A 168 -29.54 -5.35 11.16
CA LYS A 168 -29.72 -6.79 11.06
C LYS A 168 -31.01 -7.26 11.74
N GLU A 169 -31.31 -6.72 12.91
CA GLU A 169 -32.51 -7.09 13.65
C GLU A 169 -33.78 -6.60 12.95
N LYS A 170 -33.76 -5.37 12.42
CA LYS A 170 -34.86 -4.82 11.62
C LYS A 170 -35.14 -5.67 10.38
N THR A 171 -34.11 -5.99 9.59
CA THR A 171 -34.24 -6.82 8.39
C THR A 171 -34.75 -8.23 8.73
N ARG A 172 -34.33 -8.79 9.87
CA ARG A 172 -34.83 -10.08 10.38
C ARG A 172 -36.34 -10.04 10.68
N ILE A 173 -36.84 -8.95 11.26
CA ILE A 173 -38.27 -8.78 11.56
C ILE A 173 -39.07 -8.64 10.27
N GLU A 174 -38.60 -7.82 9.33
CA GLU A 174 -39.23 -7.62 8.02
C GLU A 174 -39.31 -8.93 7.22
N MET A 175 -38.23 -9.71 7.18
CA MET A 175 -38.22 -11.03 6.54
C MET A 175 -39.22 -12.00 7.15
N LYS A 176 -39.38 -12.01 8.48
CA LYS A 176 -40.41 -12.82 9.14
C LYS A 176 -41.83 -12.35 8.77
N GLY A 177 -42.04 -11.05 8.61
CA GLY A 177 -43.31 -10.50 8.13
C GLY A 177 -43.64 -10.96 6.72
N ILE A 178 -42.71 -10.77 5.79
CA ILE A 178 -42.85 -11.19 4.38
C ILE A 178 -43.06 -12.70 4.27
N ALA A 179 -42.38 -13.51 5.09
CA ALA A 179 -42.57 -14.96 5.09
C ALA A 179 -44.00 -15.38 5.47
N LYS A 180 -44.60 -14.71 6.48
CA LYS A 180 -45.99 -14.94 6.89
C LYS A 180 -46.99 -14.50 5.82
N GLU A 181 -46.77 -13.34 5.23
CA GLU A 181 -47.62 -12.83 4.14
C GLU A 181 -47.58 -13.75 2.92
N ASN A 182 -46.38 -14.18 2.51
CA ASN A 182 -46.20 -15.16 1.44
C ASN A 182 -46.90 -16.49 1.75
N GLN A 183 -46.94 -16.92 3.02
CA GLN A 183 -47.68 -18.12 3.41
C GLN A 183 -49.20 -17.91 3.29
N CYS A 184 -49.71 -16.75 3.70
CA CYS A 184 -51.12 -16.40 3.55
C CYS A 184 -51.52 -16.39 2.06
N LEU A 185 -50.74 -15.70 1.21
CA LEU A 185 -50.98 -15.65 -0.22
C LEU A 185 -50.95 -17.03 -0.88
N ARG A 186 -50.00 -17.90 -0.49
CA ARG A 186 -49.99 -19.29 -0.98
C ARG A 186 -51.26 -20.05 -0.62
N ASN A 187 -51.76 -19.89 0.61
CA ASN A 187 -53.00 -20.53 1.02
C ASN A 187 -54.20 -20.00 0.22
N THR A 188 -54.28 -18.69 -0.01
CA THR A 188 -55.32 -18.08 -0.86
C THR A 188 -55.25 -18.58 -2.30
N VAL A 189 -54.05 -18.65 -2.89
CA VAL A 189 -53.86 -19.20 -4.25
C VAL A 189 -54.32 -20.65 -4.32
N ASN A 190 -54.01 -21.47 -3.31
CA ASN A 190 -54.46 -22.86 -3.25
C ASN A 190 -55.99 -22.95 -3.16
N MET A 191 -56.62 -22.14 -2.31
CA MET A 191 -58.09 -22.10 -2.17
C MET A 191 -58.76 -21.70 -3.49
N LEU A 192 -58.32 -20.61 -4.12
CA LEU A 192 -58.84 -20.17 -5.42
C LEU A 192 -58.59 -21.22 -6.51
N THR A 193 -57.47 -21.94 -6.45
CA THR A 193 -57.17 -23.02 -7.39
C THR A 193 -58.17 -24.18 -7.23
N GLU A 194 -58.53 -24.54 -6.00
CA GLU A 194 -59.57 -25.55 -5.74
C GLU A 194 -60.96 -25.08 -6.18
N GLU A 195 -61.33 -23.82 -5.92
CA GLU A 195 -62.58 -23.23 -6.42
C GLU A 195 -62.66 -23.28 -7.95
N ILE A 196 -61.57 -22.90 -8.65
CA ILE A 196 -61.49 -23.00 -10.11
C ILE A 196 -61.65 -24.45 -10.59
N LYS A 197 -61.07 -25.43 -9.88
CA LYS A 197 -61.24 -26.85 -10.20
C LYS A 197 -62.71 -27.25 -10.07
N GLN A 198 -63.38 -26.85 -8.98
CA GLN A 198 -64.81 -27.14 -8.76
C GLN A 198 -65.69 -26.53 -9.85
N VAL A 199 -65.46 -25.25 -10.20
CA VAL A 199 -66.19 -24.59 -11.29
C VAL A 199 -65.95 -25.29 -12.63
N LYS A 200 -64.70 -25.66 -12.94
CA LYS A 200 -64.39 -26.43 -14.17
C LYS A 200 -65.12 -27.77 -14.22
N THR A 201 -65.20 -28.49 -13.10
CA THR A 201 -65.95 -29.75 -13.02
C THR A 201 -67.46 -29.53 -13.19
N PHE A 202 -68.02 -28.49 -12.59
CA PHE A 202 -69.44 -28.14 -12.70
C PHE A 202 -69.82 -27.78 -14.15
N LEU A 203 -68.98 -27.01 -14.83
CA LEU A 203 -69.18 -26.62 -16.24
C LEU A 203 -68.85 -27.75 -17.24
N GLY A 204 -68.44 -28.93 -16.78
CA GLY A 204 -68.10 -30.07 -17.65
C GLY A 204 -66.86 -29.81 -18.52
N ILE A 205 -65.97 -28.90 -18.13
CA ILE A 205 -64.79 -28.54 -18.91
C ILE A 205 -63.73 -29.66 -18.77
N PRO A 206 -63.36 -30.36 -19.85
CA PRO A 206 -62.39 -31.44 -19.78
C PRO A 206 -61.01 -30.91 -19.38
N LYS A 207 -60.22 -31.73 -18.66
CA LYS A 207 -58.89 -31.35 -18.15
C LYS A 207 -57.92 -30.85 -19.24
N ASN A 208 -58.14 -31.27 -20.48
CA ASN A 208 -57.33 -30.91 -21.65
C ASN A 208 -57.98 -29.77 -22.47
N PHE A 209 -58.96 -29.02 -21.94
CA PHE A 209 -59.67 -28.00 -22.71
C PHE A 209 -58.73 -26.92 -23.27
N ALA A 210 -57.67 -26.54 -22.54
CA ALA A 210 -56.65 -25.63 -23.05
C ALA A 210 -55.87 -26.23 -24.24
N ASP A 211 -55.48 -27.51 -24.16
CA ASP A 211 -54.81 -28.22 -25.26
C ASP A 211 -55.74 -28.47 -26.45
N ILE A 212 -57.03 -28.70 -26.20
CA ILE A 212 -58.07 -28.85 -27.22
C ILE A 212 -58.31 -27.49 -27.90
N ALA A 213 -58.41 -26.40 -27.15
CA ALA A 213 -58.55 -25.04 -27.69
C ALA A 213 -57.29 -24.59 -28.47
N LEU A 214 -56.09 -25.00 -28.04
CA LEU A 214 -54.83 -24.78 -28.76
C LEU A 214 -54.73 -25.61 -30.05
N ARG A 215 -55.25 -26.84 -30.06
CA ARG A 215 -55.33 -27.66 -31.28
C ARG A 215 -56.39 -27.14 -32.25
N GLN A 216 -57.55 -26.68 -31.75
CA GLN A 216 -58.64 -26.14 -32.57
C GLN A 216 -58.32 -24.76 -33.16
N SER A 217 -57.55 -23.93 -32.45
CA SER A 217 -57.06 -22.64 -32.99
C SER A 217 -55.99 -22.80 -34.07
N ARG A 218 -55.26 -23.92 -34.11
CA ARG A 218 -54.35 -24.29 -35.22
C ARG A 218 -55.07 -24.91 -36.42
N SER A 219 -56.32 -25.34 -36.26
CA SER A 219 -57.16 -25.93 -37.32
C SER A 219 -58.30 -25.02 -37.79
N LEU A 220 -58.39 -23.78 -37.30
CA LEU A 220 -59.36 -22.80 -37.80
C LEU A 220 -58.87 -22.25 -39.14
N PRO A 221 -59.63 -22.40 -40.24
CA PRO A 221 -59.32 -21.78 -41.51
C PRO A 221 -59.30 -20.26 -41.38
N THR A 222 -58.57 -19.64 -42.30
CA THR A 222 -58.24 -18.24 -42.59
C THR A 222 -59.41 -17.22 -42.62
N ALA A 223 -60.49 -17.41 -41.85
CA ALA A 223 -61.69 -16.56 -41.86
C ALA A 223 -61.79 -15.58 -40.67
N LEU A 224 -60.91 -15.68 -39.66
CA LEU A 224 -60.88 -14.75 -38.52
C LEU A 224 -60.10 -13.46 -38.80
N SER A 225 -59.33 -13.39 -39.90
CA SER A 225 -58.70 -12.14 -40.35
C SER A 225 -59.71 -11.09 -40.82
N THR A 226 -60.94 -11.49 -41.18
CA THR A 226 -61.99 -10.58 -41.68
C THR A 226 -62.92 -10.01 -40.60
N LEU A 227 -62.79 -10.41 -39.33
CA LEU A 227 -63.62 -9.87 -38.22
C LEU A 227 -62.86 -8.93 -37.27
N VAL A 228 -61.54 -8.76 -37.44
CA VAL A 228 -60.74 -7.82 -36.63
C VAL A 228 -60.76 -6.39 -37.22
N GLU A 229 -61.24 -6.19 -38.45
CA GLU A 229 -61.25 -4.87 -39.10
C GLU A 229 -62.51 -4.02 -38.89
N LYS A 230 -63.52 -4.49 -38.14
CA LYS A 230 -64.82 -3.78 -38.05
C LYS A 230 -65.34 -3.40 -36.67
N GLN A 231 -64.47 -3.19 -35.68
CA GLN A 231 -64.83 -2.41 -34.48
C GLN A 231 -63.70 -1.46 -34.08
N GLN A 232 -63.55 -0.38 -34.85
CA GLN A 232 -63.14 0.89 -34.27
C GLN A 232 -64.37 1.50 -33.60
N THR A 233 -64.44 1.40 -32.27
CA THR A 233 -65.19 2.35 -31.45
C THR A 233 -64.26 2.89 -30.36
N PRO A 234 -64.45 4.15 -29.94
CA PRO A 234 -63.43 4.90 -29.21
C PRO A 234 -63.34 4.48 -27.73
N ILE A 235 -62.11 4.40 -27.23
CA ILE A 235 -61.80 4.18 -25.81
C ILE A 235 -62.22 5.44 -25.00
N PRO A 236 -62.94 5.32 -23.87
CA PRO A 236 -63.22 6.44 -22.99
C PRO A 236 -61.96 6.92 -22.25
N SER A 237 -61.82 8.24 -22.14
CA SER A 237 -60.61 8.96 -21.68
C SER A 237 -60.20 8.79 -20.20
N CYS A 238 -60.69 7.79 -19.45
CA CYS A 238 -60.45 7.70 -17.99
C CYS A 238 -59.34 6.72 -17.54
N MET A 239 -58.61 6.07 -18.46
CA MET A 239 -57.57 5.06 -18.09
C MET A 239 -56.15 5.42 -18.55
N PHE A 240 -55.87 6.70 -18.86
CA PHE A 240 -54.50 7.15 -19.11
C PHE A 240 -53.79 7.46 -17.78
N VAL A 241 -53.11 6.46 -17.22
CA VAL A 241 -52.08 6.70 -16.20
C VAL A 241 -50.74 6.86 -16.93
N PRO A 242 -50.04 8.01 -16.82
CA PRO A 242 -48.77 8.22 -17.49
C PRO A 242 -47.71 7.27 -16.90
N ARG A 243 -47.08 6.44 -17.76
CA ARG A 243 -45.83 5.76 -17.43
C ARG A 243 -44.73 6.80 -17.25
N THR A 244 -44.28 6.98 -16.02
CA THR A 244 -43.02 7.67 -15.73
C THR A 244 -41.86 6.87 -16.32
N LYS A 245 -41.11 7.48 -17.24
CA LYS A 245 -39.78 6.98 -17.63
C LYS A 245 -38.81 7.20 -16.46
N PRO A 246 -37.87 6.27 -16.20
CA PRO A 246 -36.80 6.54 -15.24
C PRO A 246 -35.93 7.69 -15.75
N GLN A 247 -35.85 8.77 -14.97
CA GLN A 247 -34.91 9.85 -15.22
C GLN A 247 -33.50 9.37 -14.92
N ASN A 248 -32.73 9.17 -15.99
CA ASN A 248 -31.28 9.15 -15.94
C ASN A 248 -30.80 10.60 -15.76
N GLN A 249 -30.32 10.92 -14.56
CA GLN A 249 -29.59 12.13 -14.21
C GLN A 249 -28.25 11.63 -13.62
N ARG A 250 -27.07 12.00 -14.12
CA ARG A 250 -26.59 13.37 -14.28
C ARG A 250 -25.40 13.43 -15.23
N SER A 251 -25.47 14.42 -16.11
CA SER A 251 -24.34 15.12 -16.70
C SER A 251 -23.69 16.07 -15.67
N ARG A 252 -22.35 16.08 -15.69
CA ARG A 252 -21.45 17.24 -15.64
C ARG A 252 -21.83 18.39 -14.69
N HIS A 253 -21.02 18.56 -13.64
CA HIS A 253 -20.86 19.85 -12.97
C HIS A 253 -19.58 20.53 -13.47
N ASN A 254 -19.75 21.66 -14.14
CA ASN A 254 -18.79 22.76 -14.14
C ASN A 254 -19.33 23.81 -13.15
N SER A 255 -18.45 24.31 -12.29
CA SER A 255 -18.71 25.40 -11.35
C SER A 255 -17.76 26.56 -11.65
N SER A 256 -18.33 27.76 -11.73
CA SER A 256 -17.59 29.01 -11.61
C SER A 256 -18.49 30.07 -10.97
N SER A 257 -17.95 30.65 -9.90
CA SER A 257 -18.13 32.04 -9.44
C SER A 257 -19.45 32.43 -8.77
N SER A 258 -19.39 32.65 -7.45
CA SER A 258 -19.50 33.97 -6.78
C SER A 258 -19.17 33.83 -5.30
#